data_AF-A0A1Q8TC03-F1
#
_entry.id   AF-A0A1Q8TC03-F1
#
_cell.length_a   1.000
_cell.length_b   1.000
_cell.length_c   1.000
_cell.angle_alpha   90.00
_cell.angle_beta   90.00
_cell.angle_gamma   90.00
#
_symmetry.space_group_name_H-M   'P 1'
#
loop_
_entity.id
_entity.type
_entity.pdbx_description
1 polymer ?
#
loop_
_entity_poly.entity_id
_entity_poly.type
_entity_poly.pdbx_seq_one_letter_code
_entity_poly.pdbx_strand_id
1 'polypeptide(L)'
;MTIESRNMDHEGYIVPNALLNELHITQQEFARAIGLSLSALSHSDRLRAASTQQRLRHIVQILQRIEPWTGSASCAWSWYRAYPLAPLGGLTAEQLVSRGRADDVRTYLSHIAEGGYA
;
A
#
# COMPACT_ATOMS: atom_id res chain seq x y z
N MET A 1 -2.92 8.30 15.72
CA MET A 1 -2.60 9.21 14.59
C MET A 1 -2.35 8.34 13.39
N THR A 2 -3.16 8.49 12.35
CA THR A 2 -3.30 7.54 11.24
C THR A 2 -2.23 7.77 10.17
N ILE A 3 -1.65 6.73 9.58
CA ILE A 3 -0.60 6.81 8.51
C ILE A 3 -0.98 7.81 7.40
N GLU A 4 -2.25 7.88 7.01
CA GLU A 4 -2.75 8.83 6.01
C GLU A 4 -2.50 10.29 6.41
N SER A 5 -2.73 10.67 7.67
CA SER A 5 -2.63 12.07 8.10
C SER A 5 -1.19 12.59 8.12
N ARG A 6 -0.19 11.69 8.24
CA ARG A 6 1.23 12.04 8.29
C ARG A 6 1.86 12.12 6.89
N ASN A 7 1.33 11.34 5.95
CA ASN A 7 1.90 11.17 4.61
C ASN A 7 1.13 11.94 3.52
N MET A 8 0.23 12.85 3.90
CA MET A 8 -0.56 13.64 2.97
C MET A 8 -0.12 15.10 3.00
N ASP A 9 -0.01 15.71 1.82
CA ASP A 9 0.23 17.13 1.65
C ASP A 9 -1.02 17.95 2.06
N HIS A 10 -0.85 19.25 2.25
CA HIS A 10 -1.92 20.21 2.52
C HIS A 10 -2.97 20.28 1.40
N GLU A 11 -2.64 19.84 0.18
CA GLU A 11 -3.57 19.65 -0.93
C GLU A 11 -4.34 18.30 -0.90
N GLY A 12 -4.08 17.39 0.05
CA GLY A 12 -4.75 16.09 0.14
C GLY A 12 -4.14 14.99 -0.74
N TYR A 13 -2.91 15.19 -1.24
CA TYR A 13 -2.16 14.22 -2.04
C TYR A 13 -1.21 13.39 -1.17
N ILE A 14 -1.10 12.09 -1.45
CA ILE A 14 -0.14 11.23 -0.76
C ILE A 14 1.27 11.57 -1.26
N VAL A 15 2.13 11.91 -0.31
CA VAL A 15 3.55 12.19 -0.51
C VAL A 15 4.32 10.87 -0.39
N PRO A 16 4.85 10.32 -1.49
CA PRO A 16 5.57 9.05 -1.45
C PRO A 16 6.83 9.14 -0.60
N ASN A 17 7.52 10.28 -0.57
CA ASN A 17 8.77 10.41 0.18
C ASN A 17 8.59 10.26 1.69
N ALA A 18 7.49 10.78 2.23
CA ALA A 18 7.13 10.62 3.64
C ALA A 18 6.82 9.14 3.96
N LEU A 19 6.05 8.50 3.06
CA LEU A 19 5.71 7.08 3.16
C LEU A 19 6.97 6.19 3.12
N LEU A 20 7.88 6.44 2.18
CA LEU A 20 9.15 5.70 2.05
C LEU A 20 10.01 5.79 3.31
N ASN A 21 10.06 6.98 3.92
CA ASN A 21 10.81 7.20 5.16
C ASN A 21 10.19 6.42 6.34
N GLU A 22 8.87 6.34 6.41
CA GLU A 22 8.15 5.58 7.43
C GLU A 22 8.32 4.06 7.26
N LEU A 23 8.23 3.57 6.03
CA LEU A 23 8.41 2.15 5.73
C LEU A 23 9.89 1.72 5.78
N HIS A 24 10.83 2.67 5.84
CA HIS A 24 12.28 2.44 5.75
C HIS A 24 12.69 1.69 4.48
N ILE A 25 12.06 2.01 3.34
CA ILE A 25 12.34 1.39 2.03
C ILE A 25 12.73 2.42 0.99
N THR A 26 13.35 1.94 -0.09
CA THR A 26 13.72 2.80 -1.22
C THR A 26 12.54 3.01 -2.17
N GLN A 27 12.55 4.17 -2.85
CA GLN A 27 11.56 4.49 -3.88
C GLN A 27 11.49 3.44 -4.99
N GLN A 28 12.62 2.78 -5.29
CA GLN A 28 12.68 1.70 -6.28
C GLN A 28 11.92 0.45 -5.83
N GLU A 29 12.13 0.03 -4.58
CA GLU A 29 11.44 -1.15 -4.05
C GLU A 29 9.94 -0.89 -3.96
N PHE A 30 9.55 0.30 -3.52
CA PHE A 30 8.15 0.72 -3.51
C PHE A 30 7.56 0.79 -4.92
N ALA A 31 8.23 1.41 -5.90
CA ALA A 31 7.77 1.47 -7.29
C ALA A 31 7.49 0.07 -7.87
N ARG A 32 8.40 -0.87 -7.64
CA ARG A 32 8.25 -2.27 -8.07
C ARG A 32 7.03 -2.93 -7.43
N ALA A 33 6.85 -2.74 -6.13
CA ALA A 33 5.78 -3.38 -5.36
C ALA A 33 4.37 -2.87 -5.71
N ILE A 34 4.27 -1.68 -6.29
CA ILE A 34 3.01 -1.03 -6.67
C ILE A 34 2.77 -1.08 -8.19
N GLY A 35 3.67 -1.74 -8.93
CA GLY A 35 3.62 -1.85 -10.39
C GLY A 35 3.73 -0.51 -11.10
N LEU A 36 4.46 0.45 -10.53
CA LEU A 36 4.73 1.77 -11.13
C LEU A 36 6.21 1.91 -11.48
N SER A 37 6.52 2.75 -12.45
CA SER A 37 7.90 3.11 -12.78
C SER A 37 8.45 4.11 -11.76
N LEU A 38 9.75 4.04 -11.45
CA LEU A 38 10.43 5.00 -10.56
C LEU A 38 10.14 6.46 -10.99
N SER A 39 10.16 6.72 -12.29
CA SER A 39 9.89 8.04 -12.88
C SER A 39 8.50 8.57 -12.58
N ALA A 40 7.50 7.69 -12.42
CA ALA A 40 6.14 8.05 -12.05
C ALA A 40 6.05 8.51 -10.59
N LEU A 41 6.98 8.07 -9.74
CA LEU A 41 7.13 8.53 -8.37
C LEU A 41 8.08 9.71 -8.22
N SER A 42 9.01 9.93 -9.17
CA SER A 42 9.92 11.10 -9.12
C SER A 42 9.28 12.38 -9.66
N HIS A 43 8.40 12.28 -10.65
CA HIS A 43 7.79 13.46 -11.26
C HIS A 43 6.51 13.87 -10.52
N SER A 44 6.50 15.06 -9.93
CA SER A 44 5.35 15.62 -9.21
C SER A 44 4.06 15.65 -10.04
N ASP A 45 4.17 15.90 -11.36
CA ASP A 45 3.05 15.86 -12.30
C ASP A 45 2.42 14.46 -12.40
N ARG A 46 3.25 13.43 -12.59
CA ARG A 46 2.82 12.02 -12.66
C ARG A 46 2.34 11.50 -11.31
N LEU A 47 2.90 12.01 -10.23
CA LEU A 47 2.45 11.71 -8.87
C LEU A 47 1.06 12.26 -8.61
N ARG A 48 0.75 13.47 -9.08
CA ARG A 48 -0.57 14.11 -8.92
C ARG A 48 -1.64 13.52 -9.86
N ALA A 49 -1.24 12.70 -10.84
CA ALA A 49 -2.19 12.00 -11.69
C ALA A 49 -3.13 11.12 -10.86
N ALA A 50 -4.43 11.20 -11.15
CA ALA A 50 -5.48 10.51 -10.39
C ALA A 50 -5.23 9.00 -10.28
N SER A 51 -4.79 8.35 -11.35
CA SER A 51 -4.48 6.92 -11.36
C SER A 51 -3.32 6.53 -10.44
N THR A 52 -2.28 7.38 -10.36
CA THR A 52 -1.12 7.18 -9.48
C THR A 52 -1.52 7.37 -8.03
N GLN A 53 -2.23 8.46 -7.71
CA GLN A 53 -2.76 8.72 -6.37
C GLN A 53 -3.73 7.64 -5.90
N GLN A 54 -4.58 7.13 -6.79
CA GLN A 54 -5.51 6.05 -6.45
C GLN A 54 -4.76 4.76 -6.08
N ARG A 55 -3.70 4.40 -6.82
CA ARG A 55 -2.83 3.28 -6.43
C ARG A 55 -2.19 3.53 -5.07
N LEU A 56 -1.56 4.69 -4.88
CA LEU A 56 -0.93 5.06 -3.60
C LEU A 56 -1.92 4.93 -2.43
N ARG A 57 -3.14 5.46 -2.59
CA ARG A 57 -4.21 5.33 -1.58
C ARG A 57 -4.57 3.88 -1.31
N HIS A 58 -4.72 3.05 -2.34
CA HIS A 58 -5.02 1.63 -2.13
C HIS A 58 -3.95 0.95 -1.27
N ILE A 59 -2.67 1.22 -1.51
CA ILE A 59 -1.58 0.61 -0.73
C ILE A 59 -1.55 1.14 0.69
N VAL A 60 -1.69 2.44 0.88
CA VAL A 60 -1.76 3.02 2.23
C VAL A 60 -2.93 2.42 3.02
N GLN A 61 -4.10 2.27 2.38
CA GLN A 61 -5.26 1.62 3.01
C GLN A 61 -5.01 0.14 3.36
N ILE A 62 -4.31 -0.60 2.50
CA ILE A 62 -3.90 -1.98 2.78
C ILE A 62 -2.95 -2.01 3.99
N LEU A 63 -1.93 -1.13 4.01
CA LEU A 63 -0.98 -1.05 5.12
C LEU A 63 -1.65 -0.66 6.43
N GLN A 64 -2.56 0.31 6.42
CA GLN A 64 -3.34 0.71 7.60
C GLN A 64 -4.24 -0.41 8.14
N ARG A 65 -4.80 -1.25 7.25
CA ARG A 65 -5.59 -2.42 7.65
C ARG A 65 -4.73 -3.49 8.33
N ILE A 66 -3.48 -3.63 7.89
CA ILE A 66 -2.55 -4.65 8.39
C ILE A 66 -1.75 -4.14 9.60
N GLU A 67 -1.53 -2.83 9.72
CA GLU A 67 -0.86 -2.19 10.86
C GLU A 67 -1.35 -2.69 12.23
N PRO A 68 -2.67 -2.80 12.53
CA PRO A 68 -3.12 -3.35 13.80
C PRO A 68 -2.77 -4.84 14.01
N TRP A 69 -2.54 -5.61 12.94
CA TRP A 69 -2.12 -7.01 13.04
C TRP A 69 -0.60 -7.15 13.20
N THR A 70 0.17 -6.27 12.60
CA THR A 70 1.63 -6.33 12.62
C THR A 70 2.28 -5.43 13.66
N GLY A 71 1.53 -4.50 14.24
CA GLY A 71 1.98 -3.52 15.23
C GLY A 71 2.89 -2.43 14.68
N SER A 72 3.24 -2.45 13.40
CA SER A 72 4.14 -1.47 12.75
C SER A 72 4.01 -1.50 11.23
N ALA A 73 4.17 -0.34 10.60
CA ALA A 73 4.14 -0.17 9.14
C ALA A 73 5.21 -0.98 8.40
N SER A 74 6.43 -1.07 8.95
CA SER A 74 7.52 -1.84 8.35
C SER A 74 7.24 -3.35 8.36
N CYS A 75 6.57 -3.84 9.42
CA CYS A 75 6.09 -5.22 9.48
C CYS A 75 4.88 -5.44 8.55
N ALA A 76 3.99 -4.45 8.39
CA ALA A 76 2.91 -4.51 7.41
C ALA A 76 3.46 -4.62 5.97
N TRP A 77 4.53 -3.89 5.67
CA TRP A 77 5.24 -4.01 4.39
C TRP A 77 5.87 -5.39 4.19
N SER A 78 6.51 -5.91 5.24
CA SER A 78 7.07 -7.27 5.20
C SER A 78 5.98 -8.32 4.97
N TRP A 79 4.82 -8.18 5.61
CA TRP A 79 3.67 -9.05 5.37
C TRP A 79 3.16 -8.93 3.93
N TYR A 80 3.07 -7.71 3.39
CA TYR A 80 2.60 -7.43 2.03
C TYR A 80 3.42 -8.17 0.96
N ARG A 81 4.73 -8.31 1.15
CA ARG A 81 5.64 -9.05 0.23
C ARG A 81 5.82 -10.52 0.59
N ALA A 82 5.68 -10.90 1.85
CA ALA A 82 6.03 -12.24 2.33
C ALA A 82 4.82 -13.17 2.51
N TYR A 83 3.60 -12.64 2.65
CA TYR A 83 2.42 -13.45 2.95
C TYR A 83 1.64 -13.82 1.68
N PRO A 84 1.67 -15.10 1.25
CA PRO A 84 0.86 -15.56 0.13
C PRO A 84 -0.61 -15.69 0.56
N LEU A 85 -1.50 -15.05 -0.18
CA LEU A 85 -2.94 -15.09 0.08
C LEU A 85 -3.52 -16.31 -0.63
N ALA A 86 -3.59 -17.45 0.08
CA ALA A 86 -4.20 -18.69 -0.41
C ALA A 86 -5.56 -18.50 -1.13
N PRO A 87 -6.53 -17.75 -0.58
CA PRO A 87 -7.82 -17.53 -1.26
C PRO A 87 -7.73 -16.66 -2.51
N LEU A 88 -6.64 -15.93 -2.70
CA LEU A 88 -6.36 -15.12 -3.88
C LEU A 88 -5.42 -15.83 -4.87
N GLY A 89 -5.37 -17.16 -4.81
CA GLY A 89 -4.55 -18.00 -5.67
C GLY A 89 -3.11 -18.17 -5.18
N GLY A 90 -2.85 -17.98 -3.89
CA GLY A 90 -1.51 -18.08 -3.30
C GLY A 90 -0.58 -16.92 -3.69
N LEU A 91 -1.13 -15.85 -4.25
CA LEU A 91 -0.37 -14.66 -4.68
C LEU A 91 -0.15 -13.74 -3.47
N THR A 92 1.00 -13.08 -3.44
CA THR A 92 1.24 -12.03 -2.44
C THR A 92 0.45 -10.78 -2.79
N ALA A 93 0.21 -9.92 -1.80
CA ALA A 93 -0.47 -8.65 -2.02
C ALA A 93 0.27 -7.79 -3.08
N GLU A 94 1.61 -7.84 -3.09
CA GLU A 94 2.45 -7.25 -4.14
C GLU A 94 2.05 -7.70 -5.54
N GLN A 95 1.92 -9.02 -5.76
CA GLN A 95 1.59 -9.55 -7.08
C GLN A 95 0.16 -9.22 -7.50
N LEU A 96 -0.77 -9.12 -6.55
CA LEU A 96 -2.16 -8.74 -6.84
C LEU A 96 -2.27 -7.27 -7.21
N VAL A 97 -1.61 -6.37 -6.47
CA VAL A 97 -1.58 -4.94 -6.77
C VAL A 97 -0.91 -4.67 -8.12
N SER A 98 0.19 -5.36 -8.42
CA SER A 98 0.87 -5.27 -9.73
C SER A 98 -0.07 -5.68 -10.89
N ARG A 99 -0.96 -6.65 -10.66
CA ARG A 99 -2.01 -7.08 -11.61
C ARG A 99 -3.25 -6.18 -11.63
N GLY A 100 -3.28 -5.09 -10.88
CA GLY A 100 -4.44 -4.19 -10.76
C GLY A 100 -5.55 -4.73 -9.84
N ARG A 101 -5.33 -5.84 -9.15
CA ARG A 101 -6.26 -6.48 -8.21
C ARG A 101 -6.02 -6.02 -6.76
N ALA A 102 -5.72 -4.74 -6.58
CA ALA A 102 -5.56 -4.15 -5.25
C ALA A 102 -6.87 -4.16 -4.44
N ASP A 103 -8.00 -4.02 -5.13
CA ASP A 103 -9.32 -4.02 -4.50
C ASP A 103 -9.70 -5.40 -3.93
N ASP A 104 -9.36 -6.48 -4.62
CA ASP A 104 -9.52 -7.86 -4.11
C ASP A 104 -8.81 -8.05 -2.77
N VAL A 105 -7.56 -7.59 -2.66
CA VAL A 105 -6.77 -7.67 -1.41
C VAL A 105 -7.46 -6.88 -0.31
N ARG A 106 -7.93 -5.67 -0.61
CA ARG A 106 -8.63 -4.83 0.36
C ARG A 106 -9.94 -5.45 0.81
N THR A 107 -10.73 -5.99 -0.11
CA THR A 107 -11.99 -6.68 0.19
C THR A 107 -11.74 -7.92 1.04
N TYR A 108 -10.71 -8.70 0.73
CA TYR A 108 -10.30 -9.85 1.54
C TYR A 108 -9.86 -9.47 2.95
N LEU A 109 -8.99 -8.46 3.08
CA LEU A 109 -8.59 -7.92 4.39
C LEU A 109 -9.78 -7.35 5.15
N SER A 110 -10.74 -6.76 4.44
CA SER A 110 -11.97 -6.25 5.03
C SER A 110 -12.82 -7.36 5.61
N HIS A 111 -13.05 -8.40 4.82
CA HIS A 111 -13.76 -9.59 5.23
C HIS A 111 -13.10 -10.30 6.42
N ILE A 112 -11.76 -10.38 6.47
CA ILE A 112 -11.08 -10.94 7.65
C ILE A 112 -11.23 -10.04 8.86
N ALA A 113 -11.04 -8.72 8.70
CA ALA A 113 -11.20 -7.79 9.81
C ALA A 113 -12.64 -7.79 10.35
N GLU A 114 -13.63 -7.98 9.49
CA GLU A 114 -15.04 -8.10 9.86
C GLU A 114 -15.37 -9.48 10.47
N GLY A 115 -14.71 -10.55 10.02
CA GLY A 115 -14.89 -11.91 10.53
C GLY A 115 -14.02 -12.29 11.74
N GLY A 116 -13.05 -11.44 12.11
CA GLY A 116 -12.06 -11.70 13.17
C GLY A 116 -12.31 -11.00 14.50
N TYR A 117 -13.39 -10.21 14.61
CA TYR A 117 -13.91 -9.66 15.87
C TYR A 117 -15.30 -10.26 16.15
N ALA A 118 -15.33 -11.54 16.53
CA ALA A 118 -16.46 -12.13 17.23
C ALA A 118 -15.93 -12.91 18.44
#